data_AF-Q11CH3-F1
#
_entry.id   AF-Q11CH3-F1
#
_cell.length_a   1.000
_cell.length_b   1.000
_cell.length_c   1.000
_cell.angle_alpha   90.00
_cell.angle_beta   90.00
_cell.angle_gamma   90.00
#
_symmetry.space_group_name_H-M   'P 1'
#
loop_
_entity.id
_entity.type
_entity.pdbx_description
1 polymer ?
#
loop_
_entity_poly.entity_id
_entity_poly.type
_entity_poly.pdbx_seq_one_letter_code
_entity_poly.pdbx_strand_id
1 'polypeptide(L)'
;MLPHIWVHRYHSACGYKMEKKMTPGEHDPRHHTRRMKARLQEMVQFLREDIEKVDEPQLKAIFETSAEVLTGLATALDHYEKKSESAWRT
;
A
#
# COMPACT_ATOMS: atom_id res chain seq x y z
N MET A 1 52.03 -1.82 -7.21
CA MET A 1 51.71 -2.66 -8.37
C MET A 1 50.30 -3.20 -8.17
N LEU A 2 49.31 -2.62 -8.87
CA LEU A 2 47.91 -3.10 -8.90
C LEU A 2 47.85 -4.31 -9.87
N PRO A 3 46.94 -5.31 -9.72
CA PRO A 3 45.49 -5.09 -9.81
C PRO A 3 44.58 -6.08 -9.05
N HIS A 4 43.50 -5.58 -8.43
CA HIS A 4 42.31 -6.40 -8.19
C HIS A 4 41.06 -5.58 -8.50
N ILE A 5 40.54 -5.90 -9.67
CA ILE A 5 39.21 -5.53 -10.15
C ILE A 5 38.17 -6.24 -9.26
N TRP A 6 37.10 -5.51 -8.98
CA TRP A 6 35.79 -5.94 -8.47
C TRP A 6 35.51 -6.03 -6.96
N VAL A 7 34.39 -5.36 -6.63
CA VAL A 7 33.65 -5.28 -5.36
C VAL A 7 34.34 -4.50 -4.25
N HIS A 8 34.13 -3.18 -4.22
CA HIS A 8 33.42 -2.59 -3.08
C HIS A 8 33.11 -1.12 -3.32
N ARG A 9 31.87 -0.79 -2.95
CA ARG A 9 31.48 0.51 -2.39
C ARG A 9 31.26 1.62 -3.42
N TYR A 10 30.10 1.49 -4.06
CA TYR A 10 29.25 2.63 -4.44
C TYR A 10 29.33 3.72 -3.37
N HIS A 11 29.98 4.83 -3.70
CA HIS A 11 29.89 6.07 -2.96
C HIS A 11 29.15 7.09 -3.81
N SER A 12 28.17 7.71 -3.17
CA SER A 12 27.67 9.06 -3.42
C SER A 12 26.76 9.28 -4.62
N ALA A 13 25.46 9.31 -4.33
CA ALA A 13 24.63 10.42 -4.77
C ALA A 13 23.59 10.76 -3.68
N CYS A 14 23.60 12.03 -3.27
CA CYS A 14 22.58 12.73 -2.50
C CYS A 14 22.19 12.17 -1.12
N GLY A 15 22.81 12.74 -0.09
CA GLY A 15 22.27 12.72 1.25
C GLY A 15 20.87 13.35 1.28
N TYR A 16 19.92 12.60 1.82
CA TYR A 16 18.62 13.13 2.22
C TYR A 16 18.58 13.13 3.74
N LYS A 17 18.96 14.27 4.34
CA LYS A 17 18.57 14.58 5.72
C LYS A 17 17.06 14.84 5.70
N MET A 18 16.29 13.89 6.19
CA MET A 18 14.89 14.10 6.56
C MET A 18 14.72 13.85 8.03
N GLU A 19 15.04 14.85 8.82
CA GLU A 19 14.27 15.07 10.03
C GLU A 19 13.02 15.83 9.61
N LYS A 20 12.11 15.13 8.94
CA LYS A 20 10.79 15.67 8.63
C LYS A 20 10.05 15.75 9.95
N LYS A 21 9.89 16.96 10.52
CA LYS A 21 9.01 17.18 11.67
C LYS A 21 7.63 16.67 11.30
N MET A 22 7.28 15.51 11.84
CA MET A 22 6.00 14.86 11.61
C MET A 22 4.92 15.71 12.28
N THR A 23 3.93 16.12 11.51
CA THR A 23 2.80 16.90 12.05
C THR A 23 1.90 15.97 12.88
N PRO A 24 1.22 16.45 13.95
CA PRO A 24 0.40 15.58 14.80
C PRO A 24 -0.66 14.74 14.06
N GLY A 25 -1.12 15.20 12.89
CA GLY A 25 -2.03 14.45 12.02
C GLY A 25 -1.39 13.30 11.23
N GLU A 26 -0.07 13.29 11.05
CA GLU A 26 0.67 12.16 10.45
C GLU A 26 0.77 10.96 11.39
N HIS A 27 0.41 11.09 12.66
CA HIS A 27 0.33 9.98 13.62
C HIS A 27 -1.09 9.44 13.81
N ASP A 28 -2.13 10.08 13.27
CA ASP A 28 -3.50 9.59 13.41
C ASP A 28 -3.65 8.26 12.66
N PRO A 29 -3.87 7.13 13.35
CA PRO A 29 -4.06 5.84 12.70
C PRO A 29 -5.21 5.87 11.70
N ARG A 30 -6.25 6.69 11.94
CA ARG A 30 -7.41 6.84 11.03
C ARG A 30 -7.01 7.47 9.70
N HIS A 31 -6.09 8.43 9.73
CA HIS A 31 -5.59 9.03 8.49
C HIS A 31 -4.85 7.99 7.64
N HIS A 32 -4.10 7.09 8.27
CA HIS A 32 -3.42 5.99 7.57
C HIS A 32 -4.40 4.93 7.05
N THR A 33 -5.41 4.53 7.84
CA THR A 33 -6.41 3.55 7.40
C THR A 33 -7.25 4.07 6.25
N ARG A 34 -7.67 5.35 6.26
CA ARG A 34 -8.41 5.97 5.15
C ARG A 34 -7.58 6.00 3.87
N ARG A 35 -6.31 6.43 3.97
CA ARG A 35 -5.38 6.46 2.84
C ARG A 35 -5.09 5.08 2.28
N MET A 36 -5.03 4.05 3.12
CA MET A 36 -4.84 2.67 2.67
C MET A 36 -6.11 2.10 2.03
N LYS A 37 -7.28 2.31 2.67
CA LYS A 37 -8.59 1.92 2.13
C LYS A 37 -8.79 2.48 0.72
N ALA A 38 -8.51 3.77 0.51
CA ALA A 38 -8.63 4.40 -0.80
C ALA A 38 -7.76 3.70 -1.87
N ARG A 39 -6.49 3.42 -1.55
CA ARG A 39 -5.57 2.69 -2.46
C ARG A 39 -6.07 1.29 -2.79
N LEU A 40 -6.56 0.56 -1.80
CA LEU A 40 -7.14 -0.77 -2.03
C LEU A 40 -8.36 -0.70 -2.95
N GLN A 41 -9.22 0.30 -2.78
CA GLN A 41 -10.38 0.52 -3.64
C GLN A 41 -9.98 0.89 -5.07
N GLU A 42 -8.95 1.73 -5.25
CA GLU A 42 -8.38 2.04 -6.57
C GLU A 42 -7.86 0.77 -7.27
N MET A 43 -7.14 -0.11 -6.54
CA MET A 43 -6.67 -1.38 -7.10
C MET A 43 -7.81 -2.34 -7.44
N VAL A 44 -8.88 -2.40 -6.62
CA VAL A 44 -10.09 -3.18 -6.93
C VAL A 44 -10.73 -2.69 -8.24
N GLN A 45 -10.84 -1.38 -8.41
CA GLN A 45 -11.38 -0.79 -9.63
C GLN A 45 -10.51 -1.15 -10.85
N PHE A 46 -9.20 -1.01 -10.73
CA PHE A 46 -8.25 -1.38 -11.79
C PHE A 46 -8.38 -2.86 -12.20
N LEU A 47 -8.43 -3.78 -11.23
CA LEU A 47 -8.58 -5.21 -11.52
C LEU A 47 -9.90 -5.52 -12.25
N ARG A 48 -10.99 -4.85 -11.85
CA ARG A 48 -12.30 -5.03 -12.49
C ARG A 48 -12.35 -4.46 -13.91
N GLU A 49 -11.69 -3.34 -14.15
CA GLU A 49 -11.57 -2.78 -15.50
C GLU A 49 -10.72 -3.66 -16.40
N ASP A 50 -9.68 -4.30 -15.88
CA ASP A 50 -8.81 -5.16 -16.68
C ASP A 50 -9.45 -6.51 -17.02
N ILE A 51 -10.41 -7.01 -16.22
CA ILE A 51 -11.23 -8.18 -16.59
C ILE A 51 -11.94 -8.00 -17.94
N GLU A 52 -12.38 -6.77 -18.25
CA GLU A 52 -13.05 -6.43 -19.51
C GLU A 52 -12.08 -6.33 -20.70
N LYS A 53 -10.77 -6.20 -20.43
CA LYS A 53 -9.73 -6.00 -21.47
C LYS A 53 -8.96 -7.26 -21.83
N VAL A 54 -9.01 -8.29 -20.99
CA VAL A 54 -8.30 -9.55 -21.20
C VAL A 54 -9.27 -10.61 -21.74
N ASP A 55 -8.77 -11.56 -22.56
CA ASP A 55 -9.57 -12.69 -23.06
C ASP A 55 -9.27 -13.99 -22.32
N GLU A 56 -8.11 -14.09 -21.65
CA GLU A 56 -7.68 -15.30 -20.95
C GLU A 56 -8.58 -15.60 -19.73
N PRO A 57 -9.33 -16.72 -19.73
CA PRO A 57 -10.28 -17.02 -18.65
C PRO A 57 -9.62 -17.19 -17.28
N GLN A 58 -8.42 -17.77 -17.23
CA GLN A 58 -7.71 -18.00 -15.97
C GLN A 58 -7.25 -16.68 -15.33
N LEU A 59 -6.80 -15.71 -16.14
CA LEU A 59 -6.41 -14.40 -15.65
C LEU A 59 -7.61 -13.62 -15.11
N LYS A 60 -8.77 -13.67 -15.78
CA LYS A 60 -10.02 -13.07 -15.27
C LYS A 60 -10.36 -13.60 -13.87
N ALA A 61 -10.31 -14.92 -13.69
CA ALA A 61 -10.60 -15.54 -12.40
C ALA A 61 -9.63 -15.09 -11.28
N ILE A 62 -8.34 -14.92 -11.59
CA ILE A 62 -7.35 -14.41 -10.64
C ILE A 62 -7.61 -12.94 -10.32
N PHE A 63 -7.99 -12.11 -11.28
CA PHE A 63 -8.35 -10.71 -11.05
C PHE A 63 -9.61 -10.57 -10.20
N GLU A 64 -10.65 -11.37 -10.46
CA GLU A 64 -11.87 -11.40 -9.63
C GLU A 64 -11.52 -11.78 -8.18
N THR A 65 -10.81 -12.88 -7.99
CA THR A 65 -10.39 -13.35 -6.65
C THR A 65 -9.56 -12.28 -5.94
N SER A 66 -8.63 -11.63 -6.64
CA SER A 66 -7.80 -10.57 -6.08
C SER A 66 -8.64 -9.35 -5.68
N ALA A 67 -9.59 -8.94 -6.51
CA ALA A 67 -10.50 -7.84 -6.21
C ALA A 67 -11.35 -8.11 -4.97
N GLU A 68 -11.82 -9.35 -4.78
CA GLU A 68 -12.57 -9.76 -3.59
C GLU A 68 -11.72 -9.70 -2.32
N VAL A 69 -10.50 -10.24 -2.36
CA VAL A 69 -9.58 -10.19 -1.21
C VAL A 69 -9.27 -8.74 -0.81
N LEU A 70 -8.93 -7.89 -1.78
CA LEU A 70 -8.64 -6.47 -1.53
C LEU A 70 -9.87 -5.72 -0.99
N THR A 71 -11.07 -6.06 -1.46
CA THR A 71 -12.33 -5.54 -0.92
C THR A 71 -12.53 -5.95 0.55
N GLY A 72 -12.22 -7.20 0.90
CA GLY A 72 -12.24 -7.70 2.27
C GLY A 72 -11.29 -6.92 3.19
N LEU A 73 -10.06 -6.65 2.71
CA LEU A 73 -9.09 -5.84 3.45
C LEU A 73 -9.55 -4.39 3.64
N ALA A 74 -10.10 -3.76 2.59
CA ALA A 74 -10.66 -2.41 2.68
C ALA A 74 -11.82 -2.34 3.70
N THR A 75 -12.64 -3.38 3.76
CA THR A 75 -13.74 -3.52 4.73
C THR A 75 -13.22 -3.70 6.15
N ALA A 76 -12.14 -4.48 6.35
CA ALA A 76 -11.53 -4.64 7.66
C ALA A 76 -10.97 -3.30 8.20
N LEU A 77 -10.39 -2.45 7.34
CA LEU A 77 -9.95 -1.11 7.71
C LEU A 77 -11.13 -0.19 8.09
N ASP A 78 -12.26 -0.29 7.38
CA ASP A 78 -13.48 0.43 7.72
C ASP A 78 -14.05 0.01 9.09
N HIS A 79 -14.04 -1.30 9.37
CA HIS A 79 -14.42 -1.84 10.67
C HIS A 79 -13.51 -1.39 11.80
N TYR A 80 -12.20 -1.29 11.56
CA TYR A 80 -11.24 -0.74 12.52
C TYR A 80 -11.58 0.72 12.88
N GLU A 81 -11.90 1.57 11.89
CA GLU A 81 -12.28 2.96 12.14
C GLU A 81 -13.56 3.06 12.98
N LYS A 82 -14.58 2.26 12.66
CA LYS A 82 -15.86 2.24 13.39
C LYS A 82 -15.73 1.72 14.82
N LYS A 83 -14.92 0.68 15.04
CA LYS A 83 -14.71 0.10 16.38
C LYS A 83 -13.74 0.91 17.25
N SER A 84 -12.81 1.66 16.65
CA SER A 84 -11.89 2.54 17.39
C SER A 84 -12.56 3.83 17.91
N GLU A 85 -13.83 4.11 17.60
CA GLU A 85 -14.57 5.26 18.16
C GLU A 85 -15.00 5.04 19.63
N SER A 86 -15.23 3.80 20.05
CA SER A 86 -15.70 3.46 21.40
C SER A 86 -14.71 2.65 22.22
N ALA A 87 -13.90 1.78 21.61
CA ALA A 87 -13.09 0.82 22.36
C ALA A 87 -11.68 1.33 22.75
N TRP A 88 -11.14 2.36 22.08
CA TRP A 88 -9.71 2.73 22.17
C TRP A 88 -9.44 4.13 22.72
N ARG A 89 -10.45 4.74 23.38
CA ARG A 89 -10.24 5.87 24.28
C ARG A 89 -9.83 5.34 25.65
N THR A 90 -8.58 4.92 25.78
CA THR A 90 -7.91 4.75 27.08
C THR A 90 -6.87 5.84 27.24
#